data_AF-A0A659UL63-F1
#
_entry.id   AF-A0A659UL63-F1
#
_cell.length_a   1.000
_cell.length_b   1.000
_cell.length_c   1.000
_cell.angle_alpha   90.00
_cell.angle_beta   90.00
_cell.angle_gamma   90.00
#
_symmetry.space_group_name_H-M   'P 1'
#
loop_
_entity.id
_entity.type
_entity.pdbx_description
1 polymer ?
#
loop_
_entity_poly.entity_id
_entity_poly.type
_entity_poly.pdbx_seq_one_letter_code
_entity_poly.pdbx_strand_id
1 'polypeptide(L)'
;IETPMETMEAPTLEGKKLVFASVLRAGNGLLEGLLDLVPAARVAHVGLYRDHETLEAVEYFFKAPSDLGDRLVIVVDPMLATANSAIAAIDKLKERGATNIRFLCLLAAPEGIERFT
;
A
#
# COMPACT_ATOMS: atom_id res chain seq x y z
N ILE A 1 -16.43 10.21 24.74
CA ILE A 1 -15.19 10.50 25.49
C ILE A 1 -15.51 11.42 26.66
N GLU A 2 -14.73 11.36 27.73
CA GLU A 2 -14.81 12.34 28.82
C GLU A 2 -13.81 13.47 28.54
N THR A 3 -14.30 14.70 28.45
CA THR A 3 -13.44 15.89 28.31
C THR A 3 -13.24 16.53 29.69
N PRO A 4 -12.29 17.47 29.86
CA PRO A 4 -12.15 18.20 31.12
C PRO A 4 -13.41 18.98 31.56
N MET A 5 -14.37 19.22 30.65
CA MET A 5 -15.57 20.01 30.91
C MET A 5 -16.83 19.13 31.07
N GLU A 6 -17.09 18.25 30.11
CA GLU A 6 -18.26 17.36 30.10
C GLU A 6 -18.04 16.12 29.23
N THR A 7 -18.96 15.16 29.34
CA THR A 7 -18.99 13.96 28.48
C THR A 7 -19.61 14.28 27.12
N MET A 8 -18.99 13.81 26.05
CA MET A 8 -19.53 13.94 24.69
C MET A 8 -19.35 12.67 23.87
N GLU A 9 -20.17 12.47 22.85
CA GLU A 9 -19.94 11.47 21.82
C GLU A 9 -18.96 12.02 20.77
N ALA A 10 -17.92 11.25 20.46
CA ALA A 10 -16.91 11.63 19.47
C ALA A 10 -16.65 10.45 18.52
N PRO A 11 -16.56 10.69 17.21
CA PRO A 11 -16.31 9.62 16.25
C PRO A 11 -14.89 9.06 16.39
N THR A 12 -14.73 7.78 16.11
CA THR A 12 -13.44 7.08 16.07
C THR A 12 -13.27 6.37 14.74
N LEU A 13 -12.03 6.19 14.29
CA LEU A 13 -11.75 5.34 13.13
C LEU A 13 -12.09 3.89 13.47
N GLU A 14 -13.00 3.30 12.69
CA GLU A 14 -13.39 1.91 12.80
C GLU A 14 -12.36 0.97 12.14
N GLY A 15 -12.34 -0.29 12.57
CA GLY A 15 -11.66 -1.37 11.88
C GLY A 15 -10.27 -1.71 12.44
N LYS A 16 -9.64 -2.72 11.82
CA LYS A 16 -8.27 -3.10 12.17
C LYS A 16 -7.28 -2.06 11.66
N LYS A 17 -6.11 -1.99 12.31
CA LYS A 17 -4.98 -1.16 11.86
C LYS A 17 -4.68 -1.44 10.38
N LEU A 18 -4.62 -0.39 9.57
CA LEU A 18 -4.31 -0.49 8.14
C LEU A 18 -2.87 -0.98 7.90
N VAL A 19 -2.60 -1.39 6.67
CA VAL A 19 -1.27 -1.79 6.19
C VAL A 19 -0.80 -0.81 5.13
N PHE A 20 0.40 -0.25 5.29
CA PHE A 20 1.10 0.42 4.20
C PHE A 20 2.01 -0.59 3.50
N ALA A 21 1.83 -0.77 2.20
CA ALA A 21 2.63 -1.67 1.38
C ALA A 21 3.54 -0.87 0.45
N SER A 22 4.83 -0.79 0.77
CA SER A 22 5.81 -0.07 -0.02
C SER A 22 6.31 -0.90 -1.19
N VAL A 23 6.21 -0.35 -2.41
CA VAL A 23 6.87 -0.91 -3.60
C VAL A 23 8.33 -0.44 -3.58
N LEU A 24 9.23 -1.38 -3.38
CA LEU A 24 10.64 -1.05 -3.24
C LEU A 24 11.26 -0.65 -4.58
N ARG A 25 12.13 0.36 -4.61
CA ARG A 25 12.65 1.13 -3.47
C ARG A 25 11.90 2.45 -3.24
N ALA A 26 11.29 2.99 -4.28
CA ALA A 26 10.81 4.36 -4.29
C ALA A 26 9.64 4.62 -3.33
N GLY A 27 8.83 3.59 -3.04
CA GLY A 27 7.72 3.68 -2.09
C GLY A 27 8.13 4.04 -0.66
N ASN A 28 9.37 3.79 -0.24
CA ASN A 28 9.82 4.06 1.12
C ASN A 28 9.80 5.56 1.47
N GLY A 29 10.05 6.44 0.49
CA GLY A 29 10.01 7.89 0.74
C GLY A 29 8.62 8.38 1.14
N LEU A 30 7.56 7.73 0.64
CA LEU A 30 6.18 8.02 1.04
C LEU A 30 5.79 7.31 2.34
N LEU A 31 6.28 6.08 2.53
CA LEU A 31 5.98 5.27 3.70
C LEU A 31 6.33 5.98 5.01
N GLU A 32 7.49 6.63 5.10
CA GLU A 32 7.93 7.33 6.31
C GLU A 32 6.94 8.42 6.72
N GLY A 33 6.55 9.31 5.78
CA GLY A 33 5.57 10.37 6.07
C GLY A 33 4.16 9.83 6.38
N LEU A 34 3.78 8.69 5.81
CA LEU A 34 2.50 8.04 6.13
C LEU A 34 2.50 7.40 7.52
N LEU A 35 3.64 6.88 7.98
CA LEU A 35 3.81 6.36 9.33
C LEU A 35 3.81 7.47 10.39
N ASP A 36 4.28 8.68 10.06
CA ASP A 36 4.16 9.83 10.95
C ASP A 36 2.68 10.19 11.20
N LEU A 37 1.83 10.06 10.17
CA LEU A 37 0.39 10.29 10.28
C LEU A 37 -0.35 9.14 10.97
N VAL A 38 0.02 7.89 10.68
CA VAL A 38 -0.61 6.68 11.26
C VAL A 38 0.45 5.74 11.83
N PRO A 39 1.01 6.03 13.02
CA PRO A 39 2.11 5.25 13.60
C PRO A 39 1.73 3.81 13.93
N ALA A 40 0.43 3.56 14.13
CA ALA A 40 -0.09 2.23 14.43
C ALA A 40 -0.20 1.33 13.19
N ALA A 41 -0.01 1.86 11.98
CA ALA A 41 -0.11 1.07 10.75
C ALA A 41 0.93 -0.05 10.73
N ARG A 42 0.56 -1.17 10.10
CA ARG A 42 1.50 -2.25 9.82
C ARG A 42 2.19 -1.96 8.49
N VAL A 43 3.38 -2.52 8.30
CA VAL A 43 4.16 -2.31 7.07
C VAL A 43 4.32 -3.62 6.32
N ALA A 44 4.08 -3.56 5.01
CA ALA A 44 4.48 -4.56 4.05
C ALA A 44 5.50 -3.96 3.07
N HIS A 45 6.41 -4.79 2.57
CA HIS A 45 7.40 -4.42 1.58
C HIS A 45 7.33 -5.41 0.42
N VAL A 46 7.26 -4.88 -0.80
CA VAL A 46 7.18 -5.65 -2.03
C VAL A 46 8.34 -5.23 -2.92
N GLY A 47 9.29 -6.13 -3.10
CA GLY A 47 10.48 -5.95 -3.93
C GLY A 47 10.31 -6.65 -5.27
N LEU A 48 10.20 -5.85 -6.33
CA LEU A 48 10.09 -6.32 -7.71
C LEU A 48 11.25 -5.77 -8.53
N TYR A 49 11.80 -6.58 -9.42
CA TYR A 49 12.63 -6.11 -10.53
C TYR A 49 12.04 -6.57 -11.85
N ARG A 50 12.49 -5.95 -12.94
CA ARG A 50 12.07 -6.33 -14.29
C ARG A 50 13.14 -7.22 -14.90
N ASP A 51 12.74 -8.40 -15.36
CA ASP A 51 13.62 -9.23 -16.17
C ASP A 51 13.93 -8.51 -17.49
N HIS A 52 15.19 -8.51 -17.93
CA HIS A 52 15.61 -7.74 -19.10
C HIS A 52 15.29 -8.47 -20.42
N GLU A 53 15.10 -9.79 -20.38
CA GLU A 53 14.80 -10.62 -21.54
C GLU A 53 13.29 -10.80 -21.70
N THR A 54 12.58 -11.14 -20.63
CA THR A 54 11.14 -11.43 -20.68
C THR A 54 10.28 -10.19 -20.44
N LEU A 55 10.87 -9.12 -19.87
CA LEU A 55 10.19 -7.91 -19.44
C LEU A 55 9.15 -8.14 -18.33
N GLU A 56 9.11 -9.32 -17.73
CA GLU A 56 8.22 -9.69 -16.65
C GLU A 56 8.69 -9.14 -15.30
N ALA A 57 7.75 -8.96 -14.37
CA ALA A 57 8.05 -8.56 -13.01
C ALA A 57 8.44 -9.80 -12.19
N VAL A 58 9.65 -9.80 -11.64
CA VAL A 58 10.17 -10.87 -10.78
C VAL A 58 10.24 -10.37 -9.34
N GLU A 59 9.62 -11.14 -8.44
CA GLU A 59 9.69 -10.91 -7.00
C GLU A 59 11.07 -11.30 -6.46
N TYR A 60 11.78 -10.34 -5.88
CA TYR A 60 13.02 -10.61 -5.14
C TYR A 60 12.82 -10.54 -3.62
N PHE A 61 11.75 -9.90 -3.16
CA PHE A 61 11.46 -9.75 -1.74
C PHE A 61 9.98 -9.54 -1.48
N PHE A 62 9.44 -10.26 -0.49
CA PHE A 62 8.08 -10.02 -0.02
C PHE A 62 8.00 -10.25 1.49
N LYS A 63 7.58 -9.23 2.22
CA LYS A 63 7.32 -9.31 3.66
C LYS A 63 6.06 -8.53 4.00
N ALA A 64 5.06 -9.21 4.55
CA ALA A 64 3.79 -8.61 4.93
C ALA A 64 3.25 -9.25 6.23
N PRO A 65 2.34 -8.57 6.95
CA PRO A 65 1.54 -9.20 8.01
C PRO A 65 0.76 -10.42 7.49
N SER A 66 0.49 -11.40 8.34
CA SER A 66 -0.23 -12.62 7.95
C SER A 66 -1.74 -12.43 7.76
N ASP A 67 -2.30 -11.33 8.24
CA ASP A 67 -3.74 -11.05 8.28
C ASP A 67 -4.16 -9.90 7.35
N LEU A 68 -3.69 -9.93 6.10
CA LEU A 68 -3.99 -8.89 5.09
C LEU A 68 -5.49 -8.79 4.73
N GLY A 69 -6.22 -9.92 4.76
CA GLY A 69 -7.62 -9.96 4.32
C GLY A 69 -8.61 -9.19 5.18
N ASP A 70 -8.22 -8.87 6.42
CA ASP A 70 -9.06 -8.12 7.37
C ASP A 70 -8.67 -6.64 7.47
N ARG A 71 -7.77 -6.18 6.59
CA ARG A 71 -7.15 -4.85 6.69
C ARG A 71 -7.27 -4.10 5.38
N LEU A 72 -7.43 -2.78 5.48
CA LEU A 72 -7.18 -1.89 4.36
C LEU A 72 -5.67 -1.89 4.07
N VAL A 73 -5.30 -2.25 2.85
CA VAL A 73 -3.92 -2.19 2.36
C VAL A 73 -3.77 -0.98 1.44
N ILE A 74 -2.90 -0.04 1.80
CA ILE A 74 -2.55 1.12 0.98
C ILE A 74 -1.17 0.86 0.37
N VAL A 75 -1.14 0.57 -0.92
CA VAL A 75 0.09 0.37 -1.69
C VAL A 75 0.66 1.74 -2.07
N VAL A 76 1.95 1.94 -1.85
CA VAL A 76 2.61 3.24 -2.02
C VAL A 76 3.79 3.13 -2.99
N ASP A 77 3.75 3.95 -4.03
CA ASP A 77 4.82 4.15 -5.01
C ASP A 77 4.70 5.58 -5.56
N PRO A 78 5.75 6.42 -5.57
CA PRO A 78 5.64 7.80 -6.05
C PRO A 78 5.14 7.95 -7.49
N MET A 79 5.35 6.95 -8.37
CA MET A 79 5.03 7.08 -9.79
C MET A 79 4.23 5.89 -10.34
N LEU A 80 3.07 6.17 -10.92
CA LEU A 80 2.31 5.24 -11.75
C LEU A 80 2.55 5.55 -13.24
N ALA A 81 3.61 4.99 -13.82
CA ALA A 81 3.95 5.21 -15.24
C ALA A 81 3.22 4.24 -16.17
N THR A 82 3.74 3.03 -16.36
CA THR A 82 3.14 1.99 -17.23
C THR A 82 2.29 0.97 -16.46
N ALA A 83 2.10 1.19 -15.16
CA ALA A 83 1.42 0.34 -14.20
C ALA A 83 1.99 -1.09 -13.97
N ASN A 84 2.97 -1.54 -14.75
CA ASN A 84 3.55 -2.90 -14.64
C ASN A 84 3.91 -3.30 -13.20
N SER A 85 4.75 -2.49 -12.54
CA SER A 85 5.22 -2.78 -11.18
C SER A 85 4.11 -2.70 -10.14
N ALA A 86 3.19 -1.72 -10.31
CA ALA A 86 2.07 -1.51 -9.41
C ALA A 86 1.08 -2.69 -9.46
N ILE A 87 0.73 -3.15 -10.67
CA ILE A 87 -0.13 -4.31 -10.88
C ILE A 87 0.52 -5.56 -10.30
N ALA A 88 1.79 -5.82 -10.63
CA ALA A 88 2.50 -6.98 -10.09
C ALA A 88 2.55 -6.96 -8.55
N ALA A 89 2.78 -5.80 -7.92
CA ALA A 89 2.79 -5.69 -6.47
C ALA A 89 1.42 -5.97 -5.85
N ILE A 90 0.35 -5.46 -6.47
CA ILE A 90 -1.03 -5.67 -6.03
C ILE A 90 -1.43 -7.13 -6.19
N ASP A 91 -1.07 -7.77 -7.29
CA ASP A 91 -1.37 -9.18 -7.52
C ASP A 91 -0.68 -10.05 -6.47
N LYS A 92 0.57 -9.75 -6.08
CA LYS A 92 1.22 -10.40 -4.94
C LYS A 92 0.51 -10.18 -3.61
N LEU A 93 -0.03 -8.99 -3.36
CA LEU A 93 -0.82 -8.74 -2.15
C LEU A 93 -2.14 -9.53 -2.17
N LYS A 94 -2.80 -9.63 -3.32
CA LYS A 94 -4.02 -10.44 -3.50
C LYS A 94 -3.76 -11.93 -3.32
N GLU A 95 -2.67 -12.46 -3.89
CA GLU A 95 -2.22 -13.85 -3.68
C GLU A 95 -2.03 -14.17 -2.19
N ARG A 96 -1.68 -13.17 -1.38
CA ARG A 96 -1.49 -13.28 0.08
C ARG A 96 -2.74 -12.91 0.89
N GLY A 97 -3.89 -12.80 0.22
CA GLY A 97 -5.20 -12.64 0.84
C GLY A 97 -5.65 -11.19 1.04
N ALA A 98 -4.97 -10.19 0.52
CA ALA A 98 -5.46 -8.81 0.57
C ALA A 98 -6.72 -8.64 -0.30
N THR A 99 -7.81 -8.16 0.30
CA THR A 99 -9.12 -8.00 -0.35
C THR A 99 -9.53 -6.54 -0.53
N ASN A 100 -9.01 -5.64 0.31
CA ASN A 100 -9.31 -4.21 0.29
C ASN A 100 -8.03 -3.41 0.06
N ILE A 101 -7.79 -3.04 -1.19
CA ILE A 101 -6.54 -2.42 -1.64
C ILE A 101 -6.82 -1.03 -2.21
N ARG A 102 -6.00 -0.05 -1.81
CA ARG A 102 -5.92 1.28 -2.43
C ARG A 102 -4.49 1.52 -2.88
N PHE A 103 -4.32 2.20 -4.00
CA PHE A 103 -3.01 2.60 -4.49
C PHE A 103 -2.85 4.11 -4.37
N LEU A 104 -1.69 4.54 -3.87
CA LEU A 104 -1.34 5.94 -3.63
C LEU A 104 -0.03 6.26 -4.35
N CYS A 105 -0.08 7.25 -5.23
CA CYS A 105 1.07 7.80 -5.93
C CYS A 105 1.02 9.34 -6.00
N LEU A 106 2.17 9.96 -6.26
CA LEU A 106 2.27 11.42 -6.45
C LEU A 106 1.98 11.82 -7.90
N LEU A 107 2.45 11.01 -8.85
CA LEU A 107 2.33 11.27 -10.28
C LEU A 107 1.83 10.01 -10.97
N ALA A 108 0.83 10.16 -11.83
CA ALA A 108 0.30 9.09 -12.66
C ALA A 108 0.21 9.53 -14.12
N ALA A 109 0.59 8.63 -15.03
CA ALA A 109 0.43 8.82 -16.46
C ALA A 109 -0.94 8.25 -16.91
N PRO A 110 -1.64 8.87 -17.87
CA PRO A 110 -2.94 8.40 -18.34
C PRO A 110 -2.95 6.93 -18.77
N GLU A 111 -1.92 6.49 -19.50
CA GLU A 111 -1.76 5.11 -19.95
C GLU A 111 -1.56 4.13 -18.78
N GLY A 112 -0.93 4.60 -17.70
CA GLY A 112 -0.78 3.84 -16.47
C GLY A 112 -2.12 3.67 -15.77
N ILE A 113 -2.92 4.73 -15.68
CA ILE A 113 -4.26 4.69 -15.09
C ILE A 113 -5.15 3.74 -15.90
N GLU A 114 -5.22 3.91 -17.23
CA GLU A 114 -6.06 3.10 -18.10
C GLU A 114 -5.75 1.59 -17.97
N ARG A 115 -4.48 1.23 -17.81
CA ARG A 115 -4.09 -0.16 -17.60
C ARG A 115 -4.34 -0.68 -16.19
N PHE A 116 -4.40 0.21 -15.21
CA PHE A 116 -4.50 -0.12 -13.79
C PHE A 116 -5.94 -0.32 -13.31
N THR A 117 -6.89 0.38 -13.91
CA THR A 117 -8.36 0.26 -13.67
C THR A 117 -9.01 -0.77 -14.57
#